data_AF-A0A804QUL4-F1
#
_entry.id   AF-A0A804QUL4-F1
#
_cell.length_a   1.000
_cell.length_b   1.000
_cell.length_c   1.000
_cell.angle_alpha   90.00
_cell.angle_beta   90.00
_cell.angle_gamma   90.00
#
_symmetry.space_group_name_H-M   'P 1'
#
loop_
_entity.id
_entity.type
_entity.pdbx_description
1 polymer ?
#
loop_
_entity_poly.entity_id
_entity_poly.type
_entity_poly.pdbx_seq_one_letter_code
_entity_poly.pdbx_strand_id
1 'polypeptide(L)'
;MNPDVLITGVMNGLHSSPFFLPRFREALFFYSSQFDMLNSTVVHQNHEARIMIERDLLGADVFNVVACEGAERIERPESYKQWQARILKAGFKKLPVDQTILKGSVDRKELYHGDFVIDEDSGWLLQGWKG
;
A
#
# COMPACT_ATOMS: atom_id res chain seq x y z
N MET A 1 -11.15 22.28 10.53
CA MET A 1 -12.08 21.15 10.28
C MET A 1 -12.08 20.27 11.52
N ASN A 2 -13.24 19.86 12.04
CA ASN A 2 -13.35 19.00 13.23
C ASN A 2 -14.18 17.75 12.85
N PRO A 3 -13.59 16.78 12.14
CA PRO A 3 -14.33 15.61 11.68
C PRO A 3 -14.65 14.67 12.84
N ASP A 4 -15.83 14.06 12.81
CA ASP A 4 -16.21 13.03 13.79
C ASP A 4 -15.40 11.74 13.62
N VAL A 5 -15.09 11.39 12.36
CA VAL A 5 -14.31 10.20 11.98
C VAL A 5 -13.38 10.55 10.83
N LEU A 6 -12.13 10.09 10.92
CA LEU A 6 -11.14 10.15 9.84
C LEU A 6 -10.80 8.72 9.42
N ILE A 7 -11.04 8.38 8.15
CA ILE A 7 -10.65 7.08 7.57
C ILE A 7 -9.43 7.32 6.68
N THR A 8 -8.31 6.64 6.97
CA THR A 8 -7.08 6.78 6.18
C THR A 8 -6.70 5.48 5.50
N GLY A 9 -6.54 5.53 4.17
CA GLY A 9 -5.88 4.49 3.39
C GLY A 9 -4.42 4.90 3.16
N VAL A 10 -3.48 3.99 3.41
CA VAL A 10 -2.04 4.25 3.24
C VAL A 10 -1.41 3.14 2.42
N MET A 11 -0.52 3.50 1.48
CA MET A 11 0.35 2.53 0.84
C MET A 11 1.44 2.15 1.84
N ASN A 12 1.33 0.95 2.41
CA ASN A 12 2.25 0.45 3.42
C ASN A 12 3.61 0.11 2.79
N GLY A 13 4.59 1.01 2.93
CA GLY A 13 5.93 0.83 2.36
C GLY A 13 7.03 1.35 3.26
N LEU A 14 8.21 0.73 3.20
CA LEU A 14 9.39 1.10 4.01
C LEU A 14 10.48 1.83 3.21
N HIS A 15 10.15 2.29 2.00
CA HIS A 15 11.09 2.93 1.06
C HIS A 15 11.08 4.48 1.11
N SER A 16 10.78 5.08 2.26
CA SER A 16 10.93 6.53 2.48
C SER A 16 12.36 6.96 2.85
N SER A 17 13.26 6.02 3.15
CA SER A 17 14.64 6.28 3.61
C SER A 17 15.37 7.36 2.78
N PRO A 18 16.12 8.28 3.41
CA PRO A 18 16.93 9.26 2.69
C PRO A 18 18.13 8.62 1.97
N PHE A 19 18.55 7.42 2.38
CA PHE A 19 19.69 6.73 1.78
C PHE A 19 19.24 5.82 0.64
N PHE A 20 19.93 5.91 -0.51
CA PHE A 20 19.57 5.20 -1.73
C PHE A 20 19.49 3.68 -1.56
N LEU A 21 20.53 3.01 -1.05
CA LEU A 21 20.59 1.54 -1.03
C LEU A 21 19.45 0.89 -0.22
N PRO A 22 19.17 1.29 1.04
CA PRO A 22 18.02 0.77 1.77
C PRO A 22 16.70 1.06 1.05
N ARG A 23 16.54 2.29 0.53
CA ARG A 23 15.33 2.67 -0.20
C ARG A 23 15.11 1.82 -1.45
N PHE A 24 16.14 1.62 -2.26
CA PHE A 24 16.08 0.82 -3.47
C PHE A 24 15.71 -0.64 -3.19
N ARG A 25 16.30 -1.24 -2.15
CA ARG A 25 15.97 -2.62 -1.74
C ARG A 25 14.50 -2.76 -1.35
N GLU A 26 14.01 -1.87 -0.49
CA GLU A 26 12.62 -1.88 -0.03
C GLU A 26 11.63 -1.59 -1.18
N ALA A 27 11.98 -0.66 -2.08
CA ALA A 27 11.19 -0.37 -3.27
C ALA A 27 11.14 -1.58 -4.21
N LEU A 28 12.29 -2.21 -4.49
CA LEU A 28 12.35 -3.39 -5.35
C LEU A 28 11.46 -4.52 -4.80
N PHE A 29 11.52 -4.81 -3.49
CA PHE A 29 10.66 -5.81 -2.87
C PHE A 29 9.18 -5.47 -3.01
N PHE A 30 8.80 -4.22 -2.69
CA PHE A 30 7.43 -3.74 -2.75
C PHE A 30 6.85 -3.76 -4.18
N TYR A 31 7.57 -3.22 -5.16
CA TYR A 31 7.05 -3.18 -6.54
C TYR A 31 7.10 -4.56 -7.20
N SER A 32 8.07 -5.42 -6.87
CA SER A 32 8.09 -6.79 -7.41
C SER A 32 6.82 -7.57 -7.01
N SER A 33 6.31 -7.40 -5.79
CA SER A 33 5.05 -8.04 -5.37
C SER A 33 3.84 -7.45 -6.11
N GLN A 34 3.80 -6.14 -6.34
CA GLN A 34 2.73 -5.49 -7.12
C GLN A 34 2.71 -5.97 -8.58
N PHE A 35 3.86 -6.07 -9.22
CA PHE A 35 3.97 -6.60 -10.59
C PHE A 35 3.63 -8.09 -10.66
N ASP A 36 4.04 -8.89 -9.66
CA ASP A 36 3.67 -10.31 -9.56
C ASP A 36 2.15 -10.51 -9.35
N MET A 37 1.52 -9.66 -8.53
CA MET A 37 0.07 -9.62 -8.36
C MET A 37 -0.63 -9.32 -9.68
N LEU A 38 -0.23 -8.27 -10.40
CA LEU A 38 -0.83 -7.93 -11.70
C LEU A 38 -0.64 -9.04 -12.72
N ASN A 39 0.54 -9.67 -12.73
CA ASN A 39 0.82 -10.80 -13.60
C ASN A 39 -0.07 -12.02 -13.33
N SER A 40 -0.41 -12.25 -12.07
CA SER A 40 -1.20 -13.39 -11.63
C SER A 40 -2.72 -13.16 -11.73
N THR A 41 -3.17 -11.90 -11.72
CA THR A 41 -4.59 -11.55 -11.58
C THR A 41 -5.21 -10.93 -12.82
N VAL A 42 -4.43 -10.28 -13.68
CA VAL A 42 -4.97 -9.62 -14.88
C VAL A 42 -5.10 -10.63 -16.02
N VAL A 43 -6.34 -10.89 -16.45
CA VAL A 43 -6.64 -11.74 -17.61
C VAL A 43 -6.05 -11.17 -18.89
N HIS A 44 -5.65 -12.05 -19.82
CA HIS A 44 -4.98 -11.65 -21.07
C HIS A 44 -5.76 -10.60 -21.90
N GLN A 45 -7.10 -10.62 -21.88
CA GLN A 45 -7.90 -9.61 -22.58
C GLN A 45 -7.67 -8.18 -22.07
N ASN A 46 -7.20 -8.03 -20.83
CA ASN A 46 -6.94 -6.74 -20.18
C ASN A 46 -5.44 -6.38 -20.17
N HIS A 47 -4.64 -6.96 -21.07
CA HIS A 47 -3.20 -6.72 -21.12
C HIS A 47 -2.83 -5.24 -21.35
N GLU A 48 -3.61 -4.51 -22.15
CA GLU A 48 -3.38 -3.07 -22.36
C GLU A 48 -3.60 -2.25 -21.08
N ALA A 49 -4.62 -2.60 -20.30
CA ALA A 49 -4.88 -1.97 -19.00
C ALA A 49 -3.75 -2.28 -18.01
N ARG A 50 -3.22 -3.52 -18.02
CA ARG A 50 -2.04 -3.88 -17.23
C ARG A 50 -0.84 -3.03 -17.59
N ILE A 51 -0.50 -2.91 -18.88
CA ILE A 51 0.64 -2.07 -19.33
C ILE A 51 0.46 -0.62 -18.86
N MET A 52 -0.75 -0.08 -18.98
CA MET A 52 -1.05 1.29 -18.53
C MET A 52 -0.80 1.45 -17.02
N ILE A 53 -1.28 0.52 -16.19
CA ILE A 53 -1.06 0.56 -14.74
C ILE A 53 0.43 0.40 -14.41
N GLU A 54 1.12 -0.56 -15.03
CA GLU A 54 2.54 -0.81 -14.80
C GLU A 54 3.41 0.38 -15.21
N ARG A 55 3.08 1.06 -16.31
CA ARG A 55 3.84 2.21 -16.83
C ARG A 55 3.51 3.52 -16.11
N ASP A 56 2.23 3.88 -16.09
CA ASP A 56 1.78 5.23 -15.74
C ASP A 56 1.51 5.42 -14.25
N LEU A 57 1.21 4.34 -13.53
CA LEU A 57 1.00 4.37 -12.09
C LEU A 57 2.24 3.84 -11.36
N LEU A 58 2.52 2.54 -11.48
CA LEU A 58 3.64 1.92 -10.75
C LEU A 58 4.99 2.45 -11.24
N GLY A 59 5.18 2.56 -12.55
CA GLY A 59 6.42 3.04 -13.16
C GLY A 59 6.75 4.49 -12.79
N ALA A 60 5.72 5.36 -12.72
CA ALA A 60 5.88 6.74 -12.28
C ALA A 60 6.32 6.82 -10.81
N ASP A 61 5.68 6.04 -9.92
CA ASP A 61 6.05 6.01 -8.51
C ASP A 61 7.47 5.45 -8.31
N VAL A 62 7.80 4.33 -8.98
CA VAL A 62 9.15 3.73 -8.98
C VAL A 62 10.19 4.76 -9.41
N PHE A 63 9.93 5.48 -10.50
CA PHE A 63 10.83 6.51 -11.00
C PHE A 63 11.09 7.58 -9.94
N ASN A 64 10.04 8.10 -9.29
CA ASN A 64 10.20 9.13 -8.27
C ASN A 64 10.93 8.61 -7.03
N VAL A 65 10.61 7.41 -6.55
CA VAL A 65 11.26 6.79 -5.38
C VAL A 65 12.75 6.53 -5.63
N VAL A 66 13.12 6.09 -6.84
CA VAL A 66 14.49 5.65 -7.16
C VAL A 66 15.37 6.81 -7.63
N ALA A 67 14.88 7.65 -8.54
CA ALA A 67 15.69 8.63 -9.25
C ALA A 67 15.70 10.04 -8.63
N CYS A 68 14.66 10.40 -7.88
CA CYS A 68 14.55 11.74 -7.29
C CYS A 68 15.13 11.79 -5.86
N GLU A 69 15.55 12.98 -5.44
CA GLU A 69 16.04 13.26 -4.09
C GLU A 69 15.53 14.61 -3.57
N GLY A 70 15.68 14.85 -2.27
CA GLY A 70 15.31 16.13 -1.67
C GLY A 70 13.84 16.50 -1.92
N ALA A 71 13.59 17.74 -2.36
CA ALA A 71 12.23 18.22 -2.65
C ALA A 71 11.61 17.56 -3.90
N GLU A 72 12.43 17.06 -4.83
CA GLU A 72 11.95 16.41 -6.07
C GLU A 72 11.40 15.00 -5.81
N ARG A 73 11.79 14.37 -4.70
CA ARG A 73 11.21 13.08 -4.27
C ARG A 73 9.92 13.33 -3.51
N ILE A 74 8.82 13.21 -4.22
CA ILE A 74 7.44 13.37 -3.75
C ILE A 74 6.97 12.07 -3.08
N GLU A 75 7.23 10.93 -3.71
CA GLU A 75 6.84 9.61 -3.22
C GLU A 75 7.71 9.17 -2.05
N ARG A 76 7.09 9.12 -0.88
CA ARG A 76 7.73 8.73 0.39
C ARG A 76 6.84 7.79 1.20
N PRO A 77 6.52 6.58 0.70
CA PRO A 77 5.73 5.64 1.46
C PRO A 77 6.37 5.32 2.82
N GLU A 78 5.53 5.36 3.84
CA GLU A 78 5.84 5.02 5.21
C GLU A 78 4.94 3.87 5.64
N SER A 79 5.41 3.10 6.63
CA SER A 79 4.61 2.00 7.16
C SER A 79 3.35 2.50 7.86
N TYR A 80 2.31 1.67 7.92
CA TYR A 80 1.10 2.00 8.68
C TYR A 80 1.40 2.32 10.17
N LYS A 81 2.47 1.74 10.75
CA LYS A 81 2.92 2.06 12.12
C LYS A 81 3.47 3.48 12.24
N GLN A 82 4.22 3.96 11.24
CA GLN A 82 4.67 5.35 11.19
C GLN A 82 3.48 6.31 11.01
N TRP A 83 2.54 5.96 10.13
CA TRP A 83 1.29 6.70 9.98
C TRP A 83 0.48 6.74 11.27
N GLN A 84 0.36 5.62 11.99
CA GLN A 84 -0.29 5.56 13.29
C GLN A 84 0.34 6.53 14.29
N ALA A 85 1.67 6.58 14.37
CA ALA A 85 2.38 7.53 15.23
C ALA A 85 2.07 8.99 14.87
N ARG A 86 1.98 9.32 13.57
CA ARG A 86 1.62 10.67 13.08
C ARG A 86 0.17 11.04 13.43
N ILE A 87 -0.77 10.12 13.21
CA ILE A 87 -2.20 10.30 13.51
C ILE A 87 -2.39 10.55 15.02
N LEU A 88 -1.75 9.75 15.87
CA LEU A 88 -1.80 9.92 17.32
C LEU A 88 -1.19 11.26 17.77
N LYS A 89 -0.05 11.65 17.19
CA LYS A 89 0.59 12.94 17.48
C LYS A 89 -0.27 14.14 17.08
N ALA A 90 -1.12 14.00 16.07
CA ALA A 90 -2.08 15.03 15.66
C ALA A 90 -3.33 15.11 16.56
N GLY A 91 -3.42 14.28 17.62
CA GLY A 91 -4.51 14.31 18.59
C GLY A 91 -5.72 13.42 18.25
N PHE A 92 -5.64 12.64 17.18
CA PHE A 92 -6.68 11.66 16.85
C PHE A 92 -6.61 10.44 17.77
N LYS A 93 -7.76 9.86 18.06
CA LYS A 93 -7.87 8.59 18.78
C LYS A 93 -8.21 7.48 17.79
N LYS A 94 -7.50 6.36 17.88
CA LYS A 94 -7.77 5.17 17.04
C LYS A 94 -9.13 4.58 17.39
N LEU A 95 -9.93 4.27 16.37
CA LEU A 95 -11.13 3.46 16.47
C LEU A 95 -10.81 2.02 16.00
N PRO A 96 -11.45 0.98 16.57
CA PRO A 96 -11.29 -0.38 16.06
C PRO A 96 -11.89 -0.51 14.65
N VAL A 97 -11.41 -1.48 13.89
CA VAL A 97 -12.06 -1.84 12.62
C VAL A 97 -13.45 -2.42 12.93
N ASP A 98 -14.46 -1.94 12.21
CA ASP A 98 -15.81 -2.49 12.34
C ASP A 98 -15.81 -3.98 11.97
N GLN A 99 -16.31 -4.82 12.87
CA GLN A 99 -16.25 -6.27 12.73
C GLN A 99 -17.10 -6.79 11.56
N THR A 100 -18.15 -6.06 11.17
CA THR A 100 -18.94 -6.37 9.97
C THR A 100 -18.14 -6.09 8.71
N ILE A 101 -17.36 -4.99 8.70
CA ILE A 101 -16.46 -4.66 7.59
C ILE A 101 -15.33 -5.68 7.49
N LEU A 102 -14.69 -6.04 8.62
CA LEU A 102 -13.63 -7.04 8.65
C LEU A 102 -14.15 -8.38 8.11
N LYS A 103 -15.25 -8.89 8.67
CA LYS A 103 -15.87 -10.15 8.24
C LYS A 103 -16.24 -10.11 6.77
N GLY A 104 -16.93 -9.05 6.32
CA GLY A 104 -17.30 -8.92 4.91
C GLY A 104 -16.09 -8.81 3.97
N SER A 105 -14.95 -8.31 4.44
CA SER A 105 -13.71 -8.27 3.65
C SER A 105 -13.08 -9.66 3.55
N VAL A 106 -13.02 -10.40 4.67
CA VAL A 106 -12.55 -11.79 4.71
C VAL A 106 -13.43 -12.71 3.86
N ASP A 107 -14.76 -12.62 3.98
CA ASP A 107 -15.70 -13.43 3.20
C ASP A 107 -15.55 -13.17 1.69
N ARG A 108 -15.33 -11.91 1.28
CA ARG A 108 -15.11 -11.56 -0.13
C ARG A 108 -13.74 -11.99 -0.65
N LYS A 109 -12.77 -12.31 0.22
CA LYS A 109 -11.43 -12.76 -0.18
C LYS A 109 -11.50 -13.99 -1.09
N GLU A 110 -12.49 -14.86 -0.86
CA GLU A 110 -12.73 -16.08 -1.65
C GLU A 110 -13.05 -15.79 -3.13
N LEU A 111 -13.46 -14.56 -3.46
CA LEU A 111 -13.71 -14.13 -4.84
C LEU A 111 -12.44 -13.73 -5.60
N TYR A 112 -11.30 -13.60 -4.91
CA TYR A 112 -10.03 -13.16 -5.47
C TYR A 112 -8.99 -14.28 -5.49
N HIS A 113 -7.83 -13.99 -6.08
CA HIS A 113 -6.69 -14.93 -6.12
C HIS A 113 -6.24 -15.35 -4.71
N GLY A 114 -5.89 -16.63 -4.54
CA GLY A 114 -5.59 -17.21 -3.22
C GLY A 114 -4.41 -16.58 -2.47
N ASP A 115 -3.50 -15.94 -3.22
CA ASP A 115 -2.35 -15.22 -2.68
C ASP A 115 -2.69 -13.84 -2.09
N PHE A 116 -3.90 -13.31 -2.31
CA PHE A 116 -4.33 -12.12 -1.57
C PHE A 116 -4.36 -12.45 -0.07
N VAL A 117 -4.04 -11.46 0.76
CA VAL A 117 -4.11 -11.57 2.22
C VAL A 117 -4.89 -10.38 2.75
N ILE A 118 -5.76 -10.65 3.72
CA ILE A 118 -6.43 -9.64 4.53
C ILE A 118 -6.10 -10.00 5.97
N ASP A 119 -5.60 -9.04 6.72
CA ASP A 119 -5.21 -9.21 8.12
C ASP A 119 -5.62 -8.00 8.95
N GLU A 120 -5.69 -8.15 10.27
CA GLU A 120 -5.86 -7.04 11.20
C GLU A 120 -4.64 -6.93 12.10
N ASP A 121 -3.89 -5.84 12.00
CA ASP A 121 -2.89 -5.50 13.01
C ASP A 121 -3.24 -4.17 13.67
N SER A 122 -3.38 -4.21 15.00
CA SER A 122 -3.45 -3.00 15.82
C SER A 122 -4.50 -2.02 15.28
N GLY A 123 -5.69 -2.51 14.90
CA GLY A 123 -6.81 -1.72 14.38
C GLY A 123 -6.63 -1.17 12.97
N TRP A 124 -5.63 -1.65 12.23
CA TRP A 124 -5.50 -1.46 10.79
C TRP A 124 -6.00 -2.69 10.07
N LEU A 125 -6.82 -2.49 9.04
CA LEU A 125 -7.13 -3.53 8.08
C LEU A 125 -6.04 -3.55 7.00
N LEU A 126 -5.21 -4.58 7.01
CA LEU A 126 -4.10 -4.75 6.09
C LEU A 126 -4.53 -5.59 4.89
N GLN A 127 -4.11 -5.18 3.70
CA GLN A 127 -4.27 -5.93 2.45
C GLN A 127 -2.88 -6.17 1.87
N GLY A 128 -2.63 -7.40 1.40
CA GLY A 128 -1.33 -7.80 0.89
C GLY A 128 -1.40 -8.90 -0.15
N TRP A 129 -0.23 -9.25 -0.67
CA TRP A 129 -0.02 -10.27 -1.69
C TRP A 129 1.13 -11.20 -1.25
N LYS A 130 0.85 -12.51 -1.15
CA LYS A 130 1.77 -13.58 -0.72
C LYS A 130 2.31 -13.48 0.73
N GLY A 131 1.65 -12.69 1.58
CA GLY A 131 2.01 -12.51 3.01
C GLY A 131 3.22 -11.61 3.21
#